data_AF-A0A813MXH3-F1
#
_entry.id   AF-A0A813MXH3-F1
#
_cell.length_a   1.000
_cell.length_b   1.000
_cell.length_c   1.000
_cell.angle_alpha   90.00
_cell.angle_beta   90.00
_cell.angle_gamma   90.00
#
_symmetry.space_group_name_H-M   'P 1'
#
loop_
_entity.id
_entity.type
_entity.pdbx_description
1 polymer ?
#
loop_
_entity_poly.entity_id
_entity_poly.type
_entity_poly.pdbx_seq_one_letter_code
_entity_poly.pdbx_strand_id
1 'polypeptide(L)' 'MFDFEIDWQEYVANLVNYAGENPWQFLYYTLLILSPLFGLSAFLSYKLVQEIDKQEKENKKRLQKDTNKLKVQKRKAE' A
#
# COMPACT_ATOMS: atom_id res chain seq x y z
N MET A 1 13.04 -28.11 -3.06
CA MET A 1 14.44 -27.77 -2.73
C MET A 1 14.90 -26.79 -3.80
N PHE A 2 14.75 -25.51 -3.54
CA PHE A 2 15.25 -24.42 -4.38
C PHE A 2 16.26 -23.68 -3.52
N ASP A 3 17.53 -24.04 -3.62
CA ASP A 3 18.61 -23.27 -3.03
C ASP A 3 18.79 -22.01 -3.89
N PHE A 4 18.06 -20.96 -3.52
CA PHE A 4 18.30 -19.59 -3.97
C PHE A 4 19.53 -19.06 -3.20
N GLU A 5 20.71 -19.59 -3.49
CA GLU A 5 21.96 -18.93 -3.13
C GLU A 5 22.17 -17.78 -4.12
N ILE A 6 21.32 -16.76 -4.02
CA ILE A 6 21.48 -15.52 -4.79
C ILE A 6 22.65 -14.79 -4.15
N ASP A 7 23.79 -14.82 -4.83
CA ASP A 7 24.92 -13.97 -4.47
C ASP A 7 24.58 -12.52 -4.86
N TRP A 8 23.97 -11.81 -3.91
CA TRP A 8 23.50 -10.44 -4.09
C TRP A 8 24.64 -9.49 -4.49
N GLN A 9 25.87 -9.79 -4.10
CA GLN A 9 27.02 -8.96 -4.43
C GLN A 9 27.32 -9.04 -5.93
N GLU A 10 27.31 -10.25 -6.50
CA GLU A 10 27.54 -10.45 -7.93
C GLU A 10 26.39 -9.87 -8.77
N TYR A 11 25.14 -10.09 -8.35
CA TYR A 11 23.98 -9.54 -9.04
C TYR A 11 24.02 -8.01 -9.11
N VAL A 12 24.27 -7.34 -7.97
CA VAL A 12 24.37 -5.88 -7.91
C VAL A 12 25.57 -5.37 -8.72
N ALA A 13 26.73 -6.03 -8.64
CA ALA A 13 27.91 -5.64 -9.41
C ALA A 13 27.64 -5.70 -10.93
N ASN A 14 26.99 -6.76 -11.40
CA ASN A 14 26.60 -6.89 -12.81
C ASN A 14 25.61 -5.82 -13.24
N LEU A 15 24.67 -5.45 -12.36
CA LEU A 15 23.68 -4.40 -12.59
C LEU A 15 24.34 -3.01 -12.70
N VAL A 16 25.33 -2.73 -11.84
CA VAL A 16 26.10 -1.48 -11.85
C VAL A 16 26.98 -1.40 -13.11
N ASN A 17 27.63 -2.50 -13.50
CA ASN A 17 28.39 -2.56 -14.75
C ASN A 17 27.48 -2.32 -15.96
N TYR A 18 26.31 -2.95 -16.00
CA TYR A 18 25.32 -2.75 -17.07
C TYR A 18 24.82 -1.30 -17.15
N ALA A 19 24.59 -0.66 -16.00
CA ALA A 19 24.22 0.75 -15.94
C ALA A 19 25.33 1.68 -16.47
N GLY A 20 26.60 1.28 -16.31
CA GLY A 20 27.77 2.01 -16.83
C GLY A 20 27.97 1.83 -18.34
N GLU A 21 27.74 0.64 -18.88
CA GLU A 21 27.94 0.36 -20.31
C GLU A 21 26.85 0.97 -21.19
N ASN A 22 25.58 0.89 -20.78
CA ASN A 22 24.44 1.35 -21.58
C ASN A 22 23.38 2.06 -20.72
N PRO A 23 23.66 3.28 -20.24
CA PRO A 23 22.80 3.99 -19.28
C PRO A 23 21.40 4.26 -19.85
N TRP A 24 21.28 4.54 -21.15
CA TRP A 24 20.00 4.85 -21.77
C TRP A 24 19.07 3.63 -21.86
N GLN A 25 19.62 2.46 -22.21
CA GLN A 25 18.84 1.23 -22.25
C GLN A 25 18.43 0.78 -20.85
N PHE A 26 19.35 0.87 -19.88
CA PHE A 26 19.04 0.59 -18.48
C PHE A 26 17.87 1.45 -17.99
N LEU A 27 17.93 2.77 -18.19
CA LEU A 27 16.89 3.70 -17.78
C LEU A 27 15.54 3.38 -18.46
N TYR A 28 15.55 3.05 -19.76
CA TYR A 28 14.35 2.69 -20.49
C TYR A 28 13.65 1.47 -19.88
N TYR A 29 14.39 0.38 -19.64
CA TYR A 29 13.82 -0.82 -19.03
C TYR A 29 13.38 -0.59 -17.60
N THR A 30 14.16 0.15 -16.81
CA THR A 30 13.76 0.54 -15.44
C THR A 30 12.46 1.33 -15.46
N LEU A 31 12.31 2.32 -16.32
CA LEU A 31 11.08 3.12 -16.41
C LEU A 31 9.89 2.30 -16.95
N LEU A 32 10.13 1.41 -17.91
CA LEU A 32 9.09 0.55 -18.48
C LEU A 32 8.51 -0.41 -17.45
N ILE A 33 9.34 -0.92 -16.54
CA ILE A 33 8.91 -1.79 -15.44
C ILE A 33 8.35 -0.94 -14.28
N LEU A 34 9.04 0.14 -13.92
CA LEU A 34 8.66 0.97 -12.78
C LEU A 34 7.32 1.69 -13.00
N SER A 35 7.01 2.11 -14.23
CA SER A 35 5.77 2.82 -14.56
C SER A 35 4.48 2.02 -14.21
N PRO A 36 4.29 0.76 -14.68
CA PRO A 36 3.11 -0.02 -14.31
C PRO A 36 3.10 -0.41 -12.84
N LEU A 37 4.26 -0.71 -12.24
CA LEU A 37 4.35 -1.01 -10.81
C LEU A 37 3.95 0.20 -9.95
N PHE A 38 4.37 1.40 -10.33
CA PHE A 38 4.00 2.64 -9.66
C PHE A 38 2.51 2.94 -9.83
N GLY A 39 1.97 2.74 -11.04
CA GLY A 39 0.53 2.88 -11.30
C GLY A 39 -0.31 1.92 -10.45
N LEU A 40 0.10 0.65 -10.35
CA LEU A 40 -0.56 -0.34 -9.49
C LEU A 40 -0.49 0.04 -8.01
N SER A 41 0.66 0.53 -7.55
CA SER A 41 0.83 1.03 -6.18
C SER A 41 -0.15 2.17 -5.88
N ALA A 42 -0.21 3.18 -6.76
CA ALA A 42 -1.14 4.30 -6.62
C ALA A 42 -2.61 3.84 -6.63
N PHE A 43 -2.96 2.90 -7.50
CA PHE A 43 -4.32 2.34 -7.57
C PHE A 43 -4.70 1.60 -6.27
N LEU A 44 -3.80 0.80 -5.72
CA LEU A 44 -4.03 0.11 -4.44
C LEU A 44 -4.16 1.12 -3.29
N SER A 45 -3.27 2.12 -3.22
CA SER A 45 -3.35 3.18 -2.21
C SER A 45 -4.67 3.95 -2.29
N TYR A 46 -5.17 4.21 -3.50
CA TYR A 46 -6.46 4.87 -3.68
C TYR A 46 -7.64 4.03 -3.17
N LYS A 47 -7.64 2.71 -3.44
CA LYS A 47 -8.66 1.81 -2.89
C LYS A 47 -8.57 1.68 -1.36
N LEU A 48 -7.34 1.69 -0.82
CA LEU A 48 -7.12 1.59 0.61
C LEU A 48 -7.71 2.80 1.35
N VAL A 49 -7.48 4.02 0.83
CA VAL A 49 -8.04 5.25 1.39
C VAL A 49 -9.57 5.22 1.40
N GLN A 50 -10.20 4.75 0.33
CA GLN A 50 -11.67 4.64 0.28
C GLN A 50 -12.22 3.69 1.35
N GLU A 51 -11.53 2.59 1.61
CA GLU A 51 -11.96 1.63 2.63
C GLU A 51 -11.80 2.20 4.05
N ILE A 52 -10.73 2.98 4.29
CA ILE A 52 -10.54 3.71 5.55
C ILE A 52 -11.69 4.70 5.78
N ASP A 53 -12.03 5.52 4.78
CA ASP A 53 -13.12 6.49 4.86
C ASP A 53 -14.49 5.84 5.14
N LYS A 54 -14.72 4.67 4.53
CA LYS A 54 -15.95 3.89 4.72
C LYS A 54 -16.03 3.36 6.15
N GLN A 55 -14.95 2.74 6.65
CA GLN A 55 -14.87 2.23 8.02
C GLN A 55 -15.05 3.34 9.05
N GLU A 56 -14.47 4.53 8.84
CA GLU A 56 -14.64 5.67 9.74
C GLU A 56 -16.10 6.13 9.82
N LYS A 57 -16.79 6.24 8.67
CA LYS A 57 -18.22 6.61 8.61
C LYS A 57 -19.10 5.57 9.31
N GLU A 58 -18.82 4.29 9.15
CA GLU A 58 -19.56 3.22 9.82
C GLU A 58 -19.33 3.21 11.32
N ASN A 59 -18.09 3.38 11.78
CA ASN A 59 -17.74 3.48 13.19
C ASN A 59 -18.41 4.70 13.85
N LYS A 60 -18.41 5.85 13.18
CA LYS A 60 -19.07 7.06 13.68
C LYS A 60 -20.58 6.87 13.85
N LYS A 61 -21.24 6.15 12.94
CA LYS A 61 -22.67 5.80 13.05
C LYS A 61 -22.95 4.81 14.19
N ARG A 62 -22.07 3.83 14.41
CA ARG A 62 -22.17 2.88 15.54
C ARG A 62 -22.05 3.60 16.88
N LEU A 63 -21.02 4.43 17.03
CA LEU A 63 -20.78 5.25 18.23
C LEU A 63 -21.97 6.16 18.57
N GLN A 64 -22.59 6.80 17.58
CA GLN A 64 -23.78 7.66 17.79
C GLN A 64 -25.00 6.85 18.25
N LYS A 65 -25.21 5.65 17.71
CA LYS A 65 -26.31 4.77 18.14
C LYS A 65 -26.12 4.32 19.59
N ASP A 66 -24.90 3.98 19.98
CA ASP A 66 -24.61 3.50 21.33
C ASP A 66 -24.71 4.61 22.37
N THR A 67 -24.23 5.82 22.06
CA THR A 67 -24.43 7.00 22.94
C THR A 67 -25.90 7.38 23.11
N ASN A 68 -26.71 7.26 22.05
CA ASN A 68 -28.15 7.51 22.16
C ASN A 68 -28.87 6.44 23.00
N LYS A 69 -28.51 5.17 22.86
CA LYS A 69 -29.04 4.09 23.72
C LYS A 69 -28.67 4.29 25.19
N LEU A 70 -27.44 4.71 25.49
CA LEU A 70 -26.99 5.01 26.85
C LEU A 70 -27.75 6.20 27.45
N LYS A 71 -28.00 7.26 26.67
CA LYS A 71 -28.77 8.43 27.12
C LYS A 71 -30.25 8.11 27.37
N VAL A 72 -30.85 7.21 26.59
CA VAL A 72 -32.24 6.76 26.80
C VAL A 72 -32.35 5.86 28.03
N GLN A 73 -31.37 4.99 28.28
CA GLN A 73 -31.34 4.17 29.49
C GLN A 73 -31.17 5.00 30.77
N LYS A 74 -30.29 6.01 30.75
CA LYS A 74 -30.15 6.94 31.90
C LYS A 74 -31.44 7.69 32.22
N ARG A 75 -32.17 8.18 31.20
CA ARG A 75 -33.46 8.87 31.38
C ARG A 75 -34.63 7.98 31.85
N LYS A 76 -34.49 6.66 31.80
CA LYS A 76 -35.50 5.71 32.32
C LYS A 76 -35.21 5.27 33.76
N ALA A 77 -34.03 5.61 34.29
CA ALA A 77 -33.59 5.25 35.64
C ALA A 77 -33.68 6.43 36.63
N GLU A 78 -33.99 7.64 36.14
CA GLU A 78 -34.56 8.76 36.92
C GLU A 78 -36.08 8.67 36.92
#